data_AF-A0A2A6C9Y8-F1
#
_entry.id   AF-A0A2A6C9Y8-F1
#
_cell.length_a   1.000
_cell.length_b   1.000
_cell.length_c   1.000
_cell.angle_alpha   90.00
_cell.angle_beta   90.00
_cell.angle_gamma   90.00
#
_symmetry.space_group_name_H-M   'P 1'
#
loop_
_entity.id
_entity.type
_entity.pdbx_description
1 polymer ?
#
loop_
_entity_poly.entity_id
_entity_poly.type
_entity_poly.pdbx_seq_one_letter_code
_entity_poly.pdbx_strand_id
1 'polypeptide(L)'
;MNALLLQFFFVLLLSSSVNSALVSAEWSEWVETPDSPCSDTCGYCGVRVIATRTCANLKYCSGVSQRYEECAPKMCSFPRSTCCAGYVKGVLGSEFECVPATAVMPAKTKLA
;
A
#
# COMPACT_ATOMS: atom_id res chain seq x y z
N MET A 1 -9.65 -59.09 -28.27
CA MET A 1 -9.29 -57.82 -27.61
C MET A 1 -8.14 -58.09 -26.67
N ASN A 2 -6.96 -57.56 -26.97
CA ASN A 2 -5.69 -57.94 -26.34
C ASN A 2 -5.51 -57.16 -25.03
N ALA A 3 -5.54 -57.85 -23.89
CA ALA A 3 -5.47 -57.24 -22.55
C ALA A 3 -4.21 -56.37 -22.33
N LEU A 4 -3.14 -56.65 -23.09
CA LEU A 4 -1.91 -55.85 -23.11
C LEU A 4 -2.15 -54.42 -23.62
N LEU A 5 -3.01 -54.20 -24.61
CA LEU A 5 -3.30 -52.86 -25.14
C LEU A 5 -4.07 -51.98 -24.14
N LEU A 6 -4.92 -52.59 -23.32
CA LEU A 6 -5.65 -51.90 -22.24
C LEU A 6 -4.72 -51.48 -21.09
N GLN A 7 -3.72 -52.30 -20.76
CA GLN A 7 -2.72 -51.97 -19.74
C GLN A 7 -1.82 -50.81 -20.18
N PHE A 8 -1.42 -50.74 -21.45
CA PHE A 8 -0.65 -49.61 -21.99
C PHE A 8 -1.45 -48.29 -21.96
N PHE A 9 -2.75 -48.33 -22.26
CA PHE A 9 -3.62 -47.15 -22.16
C PHE A 9 -3.79 -46.64 -20.73
N PHE A 10 -3.87 -47.56 -19.75
CA PHE A 10 -4.03 -47.20 -18.34
C PHE A 10 -2.77 -46.53 -17.75
N VAL A 11 -1.58 -46.95 -18.18
CA VAL A 11 -0.29 -46.35 -17.76
C VAL A 11 -0.08 -44.96 -18.36
N LEU A 12 -0.54 -44.72 -19.59
CA LEU A 12 -0.49 -43.40 -20.24
C LEU A 12 -1.43 -42.37 -19.59
N LEU A 13 -2.58 -42.80 -19.06
CA LEU A 13 -3.52 -41.91 -18.36
C LEU A 13 -3.05 -41.52 -16.95
N LEU A 14 -2.21 -42.33 -16.31
CA LEU A 14 -1.69 -42.09 -14.95
C LEU A 14 -0.43 -41.22 -14.90
N SER A 15 0.20 -40.92 -16.05
CA SER A 15 1.52 -40.25 -16.12
C SER A 15 1.48 -38.77 -16.54
N SER A 16 0.31 -38.18 -16.78
CA SER A 16 0.21 -36.75 -17.12
C SER A 16 -0.01 -35.87 -15.89
N SER A 17 0.95 -35.82 -14.97
CA SER A 17 1.03 -34.73 -14.00
C SER A 17 1.65 -33.51 -14.67
N VAL A 18 0.83 -32.63 -15.22
CA VAL A 18 1.27 -31.29 -15.65
C VAL A 18 1.71 -30.52 -14.40
N ASN A 19 3.02 -30.49 -14.15
CA ASN A 19 3.63 -29.55 -13.21
C ASN A 19 3.58 -28.16 -13.85
N SER A 20 2.44 -27.50 -13.75
CA SER A 20 2.35 -26.06 -13.99
C SER A 20 3.03 -25.36 -12.82
N ALA A 21 4.35 -25.16 -12.92
CA ALA A 21 5.03 -24.23 -12.05
C ALA A 21 4.40 -22.85 -12.31
N LEU A 22 3.69 -22.32 -11.32
CA LEU A 22 3.13 -20.99 -11.37
C LEU A 22 4.31 -20.01 -11.30
N VAL A 23 4.82 -19.60 -12.46
CA VAL A 23 5.85 -18.56 -12.53
C VAL A 23 5.15 -17.24 -12.20
N SER A 24 5.01 -16.94 -10.90
CA SER A 24 4.82 -15.55 -10.51
C SER A 24 6.13 -14.84 -10.83
N ALA A 25 6.09 -13.82 -11.67
CA ALA A 25 7.23 -12.94 -11.80
C ALA A 25 7.48 -12.33 -10.42
N GLU A 26 8.74 -12.36 -9.97
CA GLU A 26 9.10 -11.78 -8.70
C GLU A 26 9.22 -10.26 -8.86
N TRP A 27 8.76 -9.53 -7.85
CA TRP A 27 9.03 -8.11 -7.76
C TRP A 27 10.52 -7.88 -7.49
N SER A 28 11.08 -6.79 -8.02
CA SER A 28 12.37 -6.30 -7.54
C SER A 28 12.30 -5.96 -6.05
N GLU A 29 13.47 -5.82 -5.44
CA GLU A 29 13.58 -5.16 -4.14
C GLU A 29 12.98 -3.75 -4.19
N TRP A 30 12.53 -3.30 -3.02
CA TRP A 30 12.04 -1.95 -2.84
C TRP A 30 13.20 -0.96 -2.88
N VAL A 31 13.05 0.09 -3.67
CA VAL A 31 13.97 1.20 -3.77
C VAL A 31 13.31 2.41 -3.11
N GLU A 32 13.93 2.94 -2.07
CA GLU A 32 13.44 4.13 -1.36
C GLU A 32 13.48 5.37 -2.27
N THR A 33 12.49 6.25 -2.07
CA THR A 33 12.36 7.50 -2.83
C THR A 33 12.31 8.70 -1.88
N PRO A 34 13.42 9.03 -1.20
CA PRO A 34 13.45 10.04 -0.14
C PRO A 34 13.08 11.45 -0.64
N ASP A 35 13.35 11.76 -1.91
CA ASP A 35 13.10 13.06 -2.52
C ASP A 35 11.75 13.16 -3.25
N SER A 36 10.83 12.22 -3.01
CA SER A 36 9.50 12.28 -3.62
C SER A 36 8.72 13.50 -3.13
N PRO A 37 8.22 14.36 -4.03
CA PRO A 37 7.48 15.55 -3.63
C PRO A 37 6.14 15.15 -2.98
N CYS A 38 5.72 15.91 -1.98
CA CYS A 38 4.39 15.80 -1.42
C CYS A 38 3.35 16.34 -2.42
N SER A 39 2.25 15.63 -2.62
CA SER A 39 1.17 16.08 -3.53
C SER A 39 0.41 17.31 -3.04
N ASP A 40 0.65 17.73 -1.80
CA ASP A 40 0.10 18.93 -1.17
C ASP A 40 1.13 19.55 -0.23
N THR A 41 0.88 20.75 0.26
CA THR A 41 1.85 21.53 1.04
C THR A 41 1.41 21.77 2.49
N CYS A 42 0.24 21.27 2.90
CA CYS A 42 -0.27 21.47 4.25
C CYS A 42 -1.29 20.39 4.68
N GLY A 43 -1.59 20.38 5.97
CA GLY A 43 -2.77 19.77 6.57
C GLY A 43 -2.76 18.25 6.65
N TYR A 44 -1.64 17.58 6.35
CA TYR A 44 -1.62 16.15 6.02
C TYR A 44 -2.56 15.79 4.87
N CYS A 45 -2.77 16.71 3.93
CA CYS A 45 -3.64 16.50 2.78
C CYS A 45 -2.91 15.84 1.59
N GLY A 46 -1.58 15.83 1.62
CA GLY A 46 -0.75 15.29 0.56
C GLY A 46 -0.24 13.90 0.88
N VAL A 47 0.08 13.16 -0.18
CA VAL A 47 0.83 11.91 -0.11
C VAL A 47 2.09 12.01 -0.95
N ARG A 48 3.12 11.26 -0.57
CA ARG A 48 4.35 11.09 -1.36
C ARG A 48 4.69 9.61 -1.49
N VAL A 49 5.44 9.27 -2.53
CA VAL A 49 5.94 7.90 -2.72
C VAL A 49 7.18 7.73 -1.84
N ILE A 50 7.24 6.68 -1.04
CA ILE A 50 8.39 6.42 -0.17
C ILE A 50 9.27 5.28 -0.67
N ALA A 51 8.70 4.40 -1.49
CA ALA A 51 9.44 3.34 -2.11
C ALA A 51 8.74 2.87 -3.39
N THR A 52 9.54 2.44 -4.36
CA THR A 52 9.07 1.85 -5.61
C THR A 52 9.72 0.50 -5.84
N ARG A 53 9.07 -0.35 -6.62
CA ARG A 53 9.63 -1.60 -7.11
C ARG A 53 9.11 -1.87 -8.51
N THR A 54 9.86 -2.66 -9.27
CA THR A 54 9.55 -2.98 -10.66
C THR A 54 9.32 -4.47 -10.83
N CYS A 55 8.65 -4.83 -11.92
CA CYS A 55 8.40 -6.20 -12.27
C CYS A 55 8.59 -6.37 -13.77
N ALA A 56 9.34 -7.39 -14.17
CA ALA A 56 9.64 -7.66 -15.58
C ALA A 56 8.36 -7.93 -16.40
N ASN A 57 7.35 -8.58 -15.79
CA ASN A 57 6.08 -8.89 -16.41
C ASN A 57 4.92 -8.57 -15.47
N LEU A 58 4.34 -7.37 -15.59
CA LEU A 58 3.27 -6.88 -14.72
C LEU A 58 2.08 -7.84 -14.60
N LYS A 59 1.77 -8.64 -15.63
CA LYS A 59 0.68 -9.62 -15.61
C LYS A 59 0.90 -10.77 -14.61
N TYR A 60 2.14 -11.03 -14.22
CA TYR A 60 2.51 -12.12 -13.31
C TYR A 60 2.94 -11.64 -11.92
N CYS A 61 2.87 -10.33 -11.66
CA CYS A 61 3.17 -9.72 -10.38
C CYS A 61 1.89 -9.28 -9.67
N SER A 62 1.73 -9.70 -8.42
CA SER A 62 0.57 -9.33 -7.59
C SER A 62 0.93 -8.25 -6.56
N GLY A 63 0.00 -7.33 -6.31
CA GLY A 63 0.17 -6.25 -5.33
C GLY A 63 0.66 -4.93 -5.94
N VAL A 64 0.98 -3.97 -5.07
CA VAL A 64 1.32 -2.60 -5.48
C VAL A 64 2.79 -2.45 -5.89
N SER A 65 3.07 -1.53 -6.82
CA SER A 65 4.43 -1.15 -7.25
C SER A 65 5.00 0.04 -6.46
N GLN A 66 4.17 0.72 -5.67
CA GLN A 66 4.54 1.93 -4.93
C GLN A 66 4.02 1.83 -3.49
N ARG A 67 4.79 2.39 -2.55
CA ARG A 67 4.35 2.67 -1.18
C ARG A 67 4.21 4.17 -1.01
N TYR A 68 3.22 4.58 -0.24
CA TYR A 68 2.91 5.98 0.02
C TYR A 68 2.92 6.26 1.52
N GLU A 69 3.17 7.52 1.85
CA GLU A 69 2.90 8.07 3.17
C GLU A 69 2.27 9.46 3.07
N GLU A 70 1.53 9.84 4.10
CA GLU A 70 0.96 11.18 4.24
C GLU A 70 2.06 12.18 4.63
N CYS A 71 1.96 13.40 4.13
CA CYS A 71 3.01 14.41 4.27
C CYS A 71 2.45 15.82 4.42
N ALA A 72 3.34 16.77 4.73
CA ALA A 72 3.04 18.17 5.00
C ALA A 72 2.16 18.41 6.25
N PRO A 73 2.72 18.21 7.47
CA PRO A 73 1.99 18.33 8.73
C PRO A 73 1.51 19.76 9.06
N LYS A 74 2.18 20.77 8.49
CA LYS A 74 1.88 22.18 8.75
C LYS A 74 0.42 22.51 8.43
N MET A 75 -0.26 23.21 9.31
CA MET A 75 -1.67 23.58 9.14
C MET A 75 -1.93 24.36 7.84
N CYS A 76 -3.03 24.01 7.14
CA CYS A 76 -3.51 24.80 6.01
C CYS A 76 -4.14 26.12 6.46
N SER A 77 -3.96 27.17 5.66
CA SER A 77 -4.67 28.43 5.83
C SER A 77 -6.10 28.38 5.26
N PHE A 78 -6.96 29.25 5.76
CA PHE A 78 -8.27 29.52 5.17
C PHE A 78 -8.12 29.90 3.68
N PRO A 79 -9.02 29.46 2.77
CA PRO A 79 -10.34 28.85 3.00
C PRO A 79 -10.36 27.33 3.09
N ARG A 80 -9.19 26.67 3.05
CA ARG A 80 -9.12 25.22 3.13
C ARG A 80 -9.39 24.75 4.56
N SER A 81 -9.84 23.51 4.70
CA SER A 81 -9.82 22.83 5.99
C SER A 81 -8.40 22.85 6.55
N THR A 82 -8.24 23.29 7.80
CA THR A 82 -6.92 23.44 8.43
C THR A 82 -6.14 22.12 8.47
N CYS A 83 -6.83 21.00 8.67
CA CYS A 83 -6.29 19.64 8.63
C CYS A 83 -7.21 18.75 7.79
N CYS A 84 -6.63 17.76 7.10
CA CYS A 84 -7.36 16.76 6.35
C CYS A 84 -7.93 15.65 7.24
N ALA A 85 -8.77 14.78 6.66
CA ALA A 85 -9.45 13.73 7.39
C ALA A 85 -8.46 12.81 8.13
N GLY A 86 -8.80 12.41 9.35
CA GLY A 86 -7.89 11.64 10.22
C GLY A 86 -6.94 12.50 11.05
N TYR A 87 -6.89 13.82 10.80
CA TYR A 87 -6.03 14.74 11.52
C TYR A 87 -6.80 15.91 12.17
N VAL A 88 -6.31 16.37 13.30
CA VAL A 88 -6.85 17.52 14.05
C VAL A 88 -5.75 18.52 14.36
N LYS A 89 -6.13 19.76 14.69
CA LYS A 89 -5.18 20.79 15.11
C LYS A 89 -4.51 20.37 16.42
N GLY A 90 -3.18 20.34 16.43
CA GLY A 90 -2.39 20.03 17.61
C GLY A 90 -1.13 20.88 17.71
N VAL A 91 -0.30 20.53 18.68
CA VAL A 91 1.03 21.11 18.86
C VAL A 91 2.02 19.96 18.93
N LEU A 92 3.00 19.96 18.04
CA LEU A 92 4.13 19.04 18.06
C LEU A 92 5.40 19.83 18.34
N GLY A 93 6.03 19.60 19.49
CA GLY A 93 7.11 20.46 19.97
C GLY A 93 6.62 21.89 20.25
N SER A 94 7.07 22.85 19.44
CA SER A 94 6.70 24.27 19.54
C SER A 94 5.89 24.78 18.34
N GLU A 95 5.54 23.91 17.38
CA GLU A 95 4.82 24.30 16.17
C GLU A 95 3.37 23.83 16.17
N PHE A 96 2.51 24.62 15.52
CA PHE A 96 1.12 24.26 15.26
C PHE A 96 1.04 23.41 14.01
N GLU A 97 0.79 22.13 14.21
CA GLU A 97 0.69 21.13 13.16
C GLU A 97 -0.62 20.35 13.26
N CYS A 98 -0.98 19.69 12.17
CA CYS A 98 -2.01 18.67 12.17
C CYS A 98 -1.44 17.41 12.80
N VAL A 99 -2.14 16.83 13.77
CA VAL A 99 -1.74 15.61 14.46
C VAL A 99 -2.81 14.54 14.27
N PRO A 100 -2.46 13.24 14.30
CA PRO A 100 -3.44 12.17 14.18
C PRO A 100 -4.57 12.35 15.19
N ALA A 101 -5.80 12.14 14.76
CA ALA A 101 -6.97 12.18 15.60
C ALA A 101 -7.01 10.96 16.53
N THR A 102 -6.13 10.92 17.54
CA THR A 102 -6.23 9.94 18.62
C THR A 102 -7.40 10.36 19.50
N ALA A 103 -8.47 9.56 19.45
CA ALA A 103 -9.67 9.75 20.24
C ALA A 103 -9.33 9.77 21.73
N VAL A 104 -9.21 10.96 22.33
CA VAL A 104 -9.91 11.47 23.53
C VAL A 104 -9.27 12.84 23.81
N MET A 105 -9.85 13.91 23.27
CA MET A 105 -9.60 15.23 23.82
C MET A 105 -10.35 15.29 25.16
N PRO A 106 -9.70 15.59 26.30
CA PRO A 106 -10.43 15.80 27.55
C PRO A 106 -11.40 16.96 27.33
N ALA A 107 -12.70 16.70 27.51
CA ALA A 107 -13.74 17.71 27.37
C ALA A 107 -13.42 18.87 28.33
N LYS A 108 -13.17 20.06 27.79
CA LYS A 108 -12.86 21.24 28.61
C LYS A 108 -14.09 21.88 29.26
N THR A 109 -15.28 21.39 28.94
CA THR A 109 -16.53 22.01 29.38
C THR A 109 -17.45 20.93 29.94
N LYS A 110 -17.74 21.01 31.24
CA LYS A 110 -19.03 20.51 31.75
C LYS A 110 -20.09 21.38 31.08
N LEU A 111 -20.75 20.87 30.06
CA LEU A 111 -22.07 21.40 29.71
C LEU A 111 -22.97 21.03 30.89
N ALA A 112 -23.21 22.01 31.75
CA ALA A 112 -24.25 21.99 32.77
C ALA A 112 -25.61 22.16 32.09
#